data_AF-A0AAE4J3Y2-F1
#
_entry.id   AF-A0AAE4J3Y2-F1
#
_cell.length_a   1.000
_cell.length_b   1.000
_cell.length_c   1.000
_cell.angle_alpha   90.00
_cell.angle_beta   90.00
_cell.angle_gamma   90.00
#
_symmetry.space_group_name_H-M   'P 1'
#
loop_
_entity.id
_entity.type
_entity.pdbx_description
1 polymer ?
#
loop_
_entity_poly.entity_id
_entity_poly.type
_entity_poly.pdbx_seq_one_letter_code
_entity_poly.pdbx_strand_id
1 'polypeptide(L)' 'MKNKDEQTGLVGLAIGAAVIGLVSSQKIINRESIVDELVRLGRQKGDGVEDEVFLKAAELVRKGV' A
#
# COMPACT_ATOMS: atom_id res chain seq x y z
N MET A 1 10.72 10.88 17.73
CA MET A 1 9.75 9.79 17.97
C MET A 1 8.46 9.97 17.17
N LYS A 2 7.84 11.16 17.08
CA LYS A 2 6.58 11.40 16.33
C LYS A 2 6.52 10.87 14.88
N ASN A 3 7.62 10.96 14.13
CA ASN A 3 7.62 10.66 12.68
C ASN A 3 7.49 9.16 12.33
N LYS A 4 7.89 8.23 13.23
CA LYS A 4 7.81 6.77 12.96
C LYS A 4 6.39 6.23 13.11
N ASP A 5 5.64 6.72 14.08
CA ASP A 5 4.28 6.27 14.33
C ASP A 5 3.32 6.79 13.25
N GLU A 6 3.52 8.04 12.83
CA GLU A 6 2.81 8.63 11.68
C GLU A 6 3.10 7.87 10.39
N GLN A 7 4.37 7.53 10.12
CA GLN A 7 4.73 6.73 8.95
C GLN A 7 4.13 5.32 8.99
N THR A 8 4.07 4.69 10.17
CA THR A 8 3.44 3.37 10.34
C THR A 8 1.94 3.44 10.06
N GLY A 9 1.25 4.48 10.54
CA GLY A 9 -0.17 4.71 10.25
C GLY A 9 -0.44 4.92 8.76
N LEU A 10 0.40 5.69 8.07
CA LEU A 10 0.29 5.94 6.63
C LEU A 10 0.47 4.66 5.80
N VAL A 11 1.44 3.82 6.18
CA VAL A 11 1.66 2.53 5.54
C VAL A 11 0.45 1.60 5.72
N GLY A 12 -0.09 1.52 6.95
CA GLY A 12 -1.30 0.73 7.21
C GLY A 12 -2.51 1.21 6.40
N LEU A 13 -2.68 2.54 6.26
CA LEU A 13 -3.70 3.14 5.40
C LEU A 13 -3.53 2.75 3.93
N ALA A 14 -2.31 2.79 3.39
CA ALA A 14 -2.05 2.40 2.00
C ALA A 14 -2.42 0.94 1.73
N ILE A 15 -2.07 0.03 2.66
CA ILE A 15 -2.46 -1.39 2.57
C ILE A 15 -3.99 -1.54 2.60
N GLY A 16 -4.65 -0.85 3.54
CA GLY A 16 -6.11 -0.83 3.62
C GLY A 16 -6.77 -0.35 2.33
N ALA A 17 -6.27 0.74 1.74
CA ALA A 17 -6.77 1.28 0.48
C ALA A 17 -6.62 0.28 -0.68
N ALA A 18 -5.49 -0.42 -0.78
CA ALA A 18 -5.28 -1.45 -1.79
C ALA A 18 -6.26 -2.62 -1.62
N VAL A 19 -6.45 -3.11 -0.40
CA VAL A 19 -7.41 -4.20 -0.13
C VAL A 19 -8.85 -3.78 -0.47
N ILE A 20 -9.25 -2.55 -0.10
CA ILE A 20 -10.57 -2.01 -0.45
C ILE A 20 -10.75 -1.92 -1.97
N GLY A 21 -9.73 -1.48 -2.71
CA GLY A 21 -9.74 -1.43 -4.17
C GLY A 21 -9.96 -2.81 -4.81
N LEU A 22 -9.30 -3.84 -4.28
CA LEU A 22 -9.48 -5.22 -4.73
C LEU A 22 -10.89 -5.75 -4.42
N VAL A 23 -11.41 -5.50 -3.21
CA VAL A 23 -12.78 -5.88 -2.81
C VAL A 23 -13.80 -5.22 -3.73
N SER A 24 -13.67 -3.90 -3.94
CA SER A 24 -14.57 -3.13 -4.79
C SER A 24 -14.55 -3.60 -6.25
N SER A 25 -13.41 -4.13 -6.70
CA SER A 25 -13.24 -4.66 -8.05
C SER A 25 -13.54 -6.15 -8.17
N GLN A 26 -13.98 -6.80 -7.08
CA GLN A 26 -14.19 -8.24 -6.97
C GLN A 26 -12.98 -9.08 -7.43
N LYS A 27 -11.76 -8.59 -7.17
CA LYS A 27 -10.52 -9.31 -7.46
C LYS A 27 -10.14 -10.21 -6.29
N ILE A 28 -9.45 -11.30 -6.59
CA ILE A 28 -8.87 -12.19 -5.58
C ILE A 28 -7.94 -11.38 -4.68
N ILE A 29 -8.09 -11.53 -3.36
CA ILE A 29 -7.23 -10.89 -2.36
C ILE A 29 -6.17 -11.90 -1.96
N ASN A 30 -4.96 -11.71 -2.48
CA ASN A 30 -3.79 -12.48 -2.12
C ASN A 30 -2.56 -11.56 -2.11
N ARG A 31 -1.42 -12.07 -1.66
CA ARG A 31 -0.19 -11.27 -1.55
C ARG A 31 0.19 -10.58 -2.86
N GLU A 32 0.08 -11.28 -3.99
CA GLU A 32 0.47 -10.75 -5.30
C GLU A 32 -0.48 -9.64 -5.75
N SER A 33 -1.79 -9.86 -5.64
CA SER A 33 -2.77 -8.84 -6.03
C SER A 33 -2.73 -7.59 -5.17
N ILE A 34 -2.43 -7.71 -3.88
CA ILE A 34 -2.24 -6.56 -2.98
C ILE A 34 -0.99 -5.77 -3.39
N VAL A 35 0.12 -6.45 -3.69
CA VAL A 35 1.36 -5.81 -4.12
C VAL A 35 1.16 -5.06 -5.44
N ASP A 36 0.51 -5.69 -6.41
CA ASP A 36 0.25 -5.08 -7.72
C ASP A 36 -0.65 -3.85 -7.59
N GLU A 37 -1.68 -3.92 -6.73
CA GLU A 37 -2.58 -2.80 -6.47
C GLU A 37 -1.87 -1.64 -5.74
N LEU A 38 -0.97 -1.93 -4.80
CA LEU A 38 -0.14 -0.90 -4.15
C LEU A 38 0.77 -0.18 -5.15
N VAL A 39 1.39 -0.92 -6.07
CA VAL A 39 2.20 -0.34 -7.15
C VAL A 39 1.35 0.51 -8.10
N ARG A 40 0.13 0.05 -8.41
CA ARG A 40 -0.82 0.81 -9.23
C ARG A 40 -1.23 2.13 -8.57
N LEU A 41 -1.54 2.10 -7.27
CA LEU A 41 -1.94 3.28 -6.50
C LEU A 41 -0.82 4.30 -6.37
N GLY A 42 0.42 3.87 -6.10
CA GLY A 42 1.59 4.77 -6.07
C GLY A 42 1.77 5.51 -7.40
N ARG A 43 1.76 4.76 -8.51
CA ARG A 43 1.90 5.33 -9.87
C ARG A 43 0.79 6.32 -10.26
N GLN A 44 -0.42 6.17 -9.70
CA GLN A 44 -1.52 7.10 -9.99
C GLN A 44 -1.42 8.43 -9.25
N LYS A 45 -0.69 8.49 -8.14
CA LYS A 45 -0.63 9.69 -7.28
C LYS A 45 0.56 10.60 -7.58
N GLY A 46 1.71 10.07 -8.00
CA GLY A 46 2.72 10.78 -8.80
C GLY A 46 3.32 12.09 -8.25
N ASP A 47 3.26 12.36 -6.95
CA ASP A 47 3.80 13.56 -6.31
C ASP A 47 5.18 13.34 -5.63
N GLY A 48 5.70 12.11 -5.67
CA GLY A 48 7.04 11.72 -5.22
C GLY A 48 7.19 11.48 -3.71
N VAL A 49 6.31 12.02 -2.86
CA VAL A 49 6.34 11.82 -1.39
C VAL A 49 5.42 10.68 -0.96
N GLU A 50 4.23 10.57 -1.56
CA GLU A 50 3.30 9.47 -1.26
C GLU A 50 3.77 8.14 -1.86
N ASP A 51 4.57 8.19 -2.93
CA ASP A 51 5.12 7.02 -3.62
C ASP A 51 5.98 6.16 -2.69
N GLU A 52 6.73 6.77 -1.77
CA GLU A 52 7.52 6.03 -0.76
C GLU A 52 6.63 5.20 0.18
N VAL A 53 5.45 5.70 0.54
CA VAL A 53 4.51 4.99 1.43
C VAL A 53 3.98 3.74 0.73
N PHE A 54 3.60 3.85 -0.55
CA PHE A 54 3.13 2.71 -1.33
C PHE A 54 4.23 1.69 -1.59
N LEU A 55 5.46 2.13 -1.86
CA LEU A 55 6.62 1.24 -2.00
C LEU A 55 6.92 0.49 -0.70
N LYS A 56 6.91 1.19 0.44
CA LYS A 56 7.12 0.57 1.76
C LYS A 56 6.02 -0.42 2.11
N ALA A 57 4.77 -0.07 1.84
CA ALA A 57 3.63 -0.96 2.01
C ALA A 57 3.77 -2.22 1.13
N ALA A 58 4.15 -2.07 -0.14
CA ALA A 58 4.37 -3.20 -1.04
C ALA A 58 5.51 -4.09 -0.56
N GLU A 59 6.60 -3.51 -0.04
CA GLU A 59 7.71 -4.25 0.54
C GLU A 59 7.29 -5.07 1.77
N LEU A 60 6.51 -4.48 2.68
CA LEU A 60 6.01 -5.17 3.87
C LEU A 60 5.08 -6.33 3.51
N VAL A 61 4.13 -6.11 2.60
CA VAL A 61 3.23 -7.17 2.13
C VAL A 61 4.01 -8.29 1.44
N ARG A 62 5.06 -7.97 0.66
CA ARG A 62 5.94 -8.98 0.05
C ARG A 62 6.65 -9.84 1.11
N LYS A 63 7.14 -9.20 2.18
CA LYS A 63 7.82 -9.87 3.28
C LYS A 63 6.86 -10.67 4.18
N GLY A 64 5.60 -10.25 4.28
CA GLY A 64 4.60 -10.88 5.14
C GLY A 64 4.85 -10.66 6.64
N VAL A 65 5.43 -9.51 7.00
CA VAL A 65 5.79 -9.11 8.38
C VAL A 65 5.24 -7.74 8.73
#